data_AF-A0A535P8E0-F1
#
_entry.id   AF-A0A535P8E0-F1
#
_cell.length_a   1.000
_cell.length_b   1.000
_cell.length_c   1.000
_cell.angle_alpha   90.00
_cell.angle_beta   90.00
_cell.angle_gamma   90.00
#
_symmetry.space_group_name_H-M   'P 1'
#
loop_
_entity.id
_entity.type
_entity.pdbx_description
1 polymer ?
#
loop_
_entity_poly.entity_id
_entity_poly.type
_entity_poly.pdbx_seq_one_letter_code
_entity_poly.pdbx_strand_id
1 'polypeptide(L)'
;MTGATWGHPVGPTVAKRAMRCERRKSSSAALNTQQILDSTIHMEDTAASTGTTIGGYTITRIEPLARLEGRYLELEHRGTGARHIHIECPDDNNAFAVFFSTPPVDSTGAAHILEHVVLAGSRKYPVRDPFFSMTRRSLATFMNALTGADWTMYLYSTRNAKDYKNLLDVYLDATFFPRLDEDSFKQEGIRFEFENPDDPQSGLRYKGVVFNEMKGALATASSAVDRAIGKTLFQGLPYAYVSGGDPEDIPDLTWESLKAFHARHYHPSNARFYTYGNQALDRTLEAIETNALAKFERISVADGRIQNVARATRPMRAVEAYPASGSEDNTKKAQALTAWVTVQSADSFQSLAMKVLAEVLLSNAGSPLRKALIDSGLGSALADGSGLQDD
;
A
#
# COMPACT_ATOMS: atom_id res chain seq x y z
N MET A 1 14.73 3.02 5.68
CA MET A 1 13.39 2.43 5.59
C MET A 1 12.65 3.25 4.54
N THR A 2 13.01 3.00 3.28
CA THR A 2 12.33 3.50 2.08
C THR A 2 11.41 2.38 1.58
N GLY A 3 10.45 2.73 0.73
CA GLY A 3 9.50 1.86 0.01
C GLY A 3 9.61 0.37 0.29
N ALA A 4 8.63 -0.18 1.01
CA ALA A 4 8.41 -1.62 0.97
C ALA A 4 7.47 -1.89 -0.20
N THR A 5 8.03 -2.17 -1.39
CA THR A 5 7.32 -3.01 -2.36
C THR A 5 7.09 -4.37 -1.70
N TRP A 6 5.83 -4.74 -1.50
CA TRP A 6 5.31 -6.00 -0.96
C TRP A 6 6.36 -6.99 -0.43
N GLY A 7 6.84 -6.69 0.78
CA GLY A 7 7.48 -7.64 1.67
C GLY A 7 6.73 -7.61 2.99
N HIS A 8 6.23 -8.76 3.46
CA HIS A 8 5.49 -8.87 4.71
C HIS A 8 6.18 -8.08 5.85
N PRO A 9 5.47 -7.22 6.59
CA PRO A 9 6.05 -6.54 7.73
C PRO A 9 6.34 -7.58 8.81
N VAL A 10 7.62 -7.93 8.99
CA VAL A 10 8.08 -8.68 10.15
C VAL A 10 8.04 -7.70 11.33
N GLY A 11 6.93 -7.71 12.08
CA GLY A 11 6.82 -6.99 13.34
C GLY A 11 7.91 -7.44 14.33
N PRO A 12 8.29 -6.59 15.31
CA PRO A 12 9.33 -6.94 16.26
C PRO A 12 8.92 -8.16 17.10
N THR A 13 9.76 -9.19 17.06
CA THR A 13 9.64 -10.39 17.91
C THR A 13 9.85 -9.97 19.36
N VAL A 14 8.77 -9.86 20.14
CA VAL A 14 8.88 -9.67 21.59
C VAL A 14 9.50 -10.92 22.18
N ALA A 15 10.69 -10.78 22.77
CA ALA A 15 11.37 -11.86 23.46
C ALA A 15 10.47 -12.41 24.59
N LYS A 16 10.14 -13.71 24.54
CA LYS A 16 9.44 -14.41 25.61
C LYS A 16 10.31 -14.40 26.88
N ARG A 17 10.06 -13.46 27.78
CA ARG A 17 10.63 -13.49 29.14
C ARG A 17 9.76 -14.39 30.01
N ALA A 18 10.33 -15.46 30.54
CA ALA A 18 9.62 -16.35 31.45
C ALA A 18 9.20 -15.59 32.72
N MET A 19 7.89 -15.49 32.96
CA MET A 19 7.36 -14.98 34.23
C MET A 19 7.60 -16.02 35.33
N ARG A 20 8.56 -15.72 36.22
CA ARG A 20 8.79 -16.46 37.45
C ARG A 20 7.74 -16.01 38.47
N CYS A 21 6.82 -16.90 38.82
CA CYS A 21 5.79 -16.64 39.82
C CYS A 21 6.42 -16.75 41.24
N GLU A 22 6.71 -15.61 41.87
CA GLU A 22 7.00 -15.57 43.31
C GLU A 22 5.74 -15.18 44.08
N ARG A 23 5.24 -16.13 44.89
CA ARG A 23 4.14 -15.90 45.83
C ARG A 23 4.61 -14.94 46.93
N ARG A 24 4.04 -13.73 46.96
CA ARG A 24 4.00 -12.90 48.18
C ARG A 24 2.56 -12.76 48.66
N LYS A 25 2.32 -13.20 49.89
CA LYS A 25 1.10 -12.95 50.65
C LYS A 25 1.11 -11.50 51.11
N SER A 26 0.05 -10.73 50.84
CA SER A 26 -0.32 -9.60 51.69
C SER A 26 -1.83 -9.37 51.64
N SER A 27 -2.33 -8.94 52.79
CA SER A 27 -3.69 -8.95 53.30
C SER A 27 -4.69 -8.06 52.55
N SER A 28 -5.95 -8.47 52.68
CA SER A 28 -7.19 -7.80 52.30
C SER A 28 -7.31 -6.36 52.79
N ALA A 29 -7.58 -5.44 51.87
CA ALA A 29 -8.36 -4.24 52.12
C ALA A 29 -9.37 -4.09 50.97
N ALA A 30 -10.66 -4.16 51.30
CA ALA A 30 -11.75 -3.98 50.37
C ALA A 30 -11.80 -2.51 49.93
N LEU A 31 -11.44 -2.23 48.67
CA LEU A 31 -11.70 -0.97 48.01
C LEU A 31 -12.81 -1.19 46.99
N ASN A 32 -13.89 -0.44 47.20
CA ASN A 32 -15.15 -0.44 46.48
C ASN A 32 -14.93 -0.43 44.95
N THR A 33 -15.25 -1.54 44.28
CA THR A 33 -14.95 -1.78 42.86
C THR A 33 -15.99 -1.15 41.91
N GLN A 34 -16.80 -0.21 42.38
CA GLN A 34 -17.88 0.41 41.62
C GLN A 34 -17.53 1.78 40.98
N GLN A 35 -16.27 2.23 41.06
CA GLN A 35 -15.90 3.59 40.65
C GLN A 35 -14.79 3.70 39.58
N ILE A 36 -14.41 2.61 38.90
CA ILE A 36 -13.31 2.62 37.89
C ILE A 36 -13.71 1.97 36.55
N LEU A 37 -15.00 1.82 36.26
CA LEU A 37 -15.48 1.32 34.95
C LEU A 37 -16.60 2.19 34.40
N ASP A 38 -16.33 3.48 34.29
CA ASP A 38 -17.17 4.39 33.50
C ASP A 38 -16.29 5.25 32.61
N SER A 39 -15.62 4.59 31.66
CA SER A 39 -15.04 5.21 30.47
C SER A 39 -15.97 4.95 29.29
N THR A 40 -17.26 5.17 29.48
CA THR A 40 -18.23 5.23 28.39
C THR A 40 -17.97 6.58 27.71
N ILE A 41 -17.09 6.59 26.69
CA ILE A 41 -17.05 7.71 25.76
C ILE A 41 -18.41 7.68 25.08
N HIS A 42 -19.32 8.54 25.54
CA HIS A 42 -20.57 8.81 24.84
C HIS A 42 -20.19 9.37 23.47
N MET A 43 -20.13 8.50 22.46
CA MET A 43 -20.24 8.94 21.08
C MET A 43 -21.60 9.61 21.01
N GLU A 44 -21.63 10.91 20.68
CA GLU A 44 -22.89 11.57 20.38
C GLU A 44 -23.57 10.72 19.31
N ASP A 45 -24.73 10.18 19.68
CA ASP A 45 -25.63 9.41 18.82
C ASP A 45 -26.20 10.39 17.78
N THR A 46 -25.33 10.84 16.90
CA THR A 46 -25.72 11.65 15.76
C THR A 46 -26.48 10.68 14.88
N ALA A 47 -27.77 10.97 14.77
CA ALA A 47 -28.76 10.35 13.89
C ALA A 47 -28.40 10.53 12.40
N ALA A 48 -27.16 10.20 12.05
CA ALA A 48 -26.69 10.12 10.69
C ALA A 48 -27.47 8.99 10.03
N SER A 49 -28.22 9.34 9.00
CA SER A 49 -28.96 8.42 8.16
C SER A 49 -28.41 8.50 6.73
N THR A 50 -28.60 7.46 5.94
CA THR A 50 -28.31 7.52 4.51
C THR A 50 -29.00 8.72 3.86
N GLY A 51 -28.26 9.50 3.08
CA GLY A 51 -28.70 10.76 2.50
C GLY A 51 -28.39 12.00 3.33
N THR A 52 -27.93 11.84 4.58
CA THR A 52 -27.45 12.97 5.41
C THR A 52 -26.20 13.59 4.78
N THR A 53 -26.14 14.92 4.77
CA THR A 53 -24.97 15.66 4.26
C THR A 53 -24.10 16.18 5.39
N ILE A 54 -22.78 16.04 5.25
CA ILE A 54 -21.78 16.59 6.17
C ILE A 54 -20.80 17.40 5.32
N GLY A 55 -20.85 18.73 5.43
CA GLY A 55 -20.06 19.63 4.58
C GLY A 55 -20.29 19.35 3.09
N GLY A 56 -19.21 19.10 2.34
CA GLY A 56 -19.24 18.76 0.91
C GLY A 56 -19.76 17.34 0.58
N TYR A 57 -19.98 16.48 1.58
CA TYR A 57 -20.23 15.05 1.39
C TYR A 57 -21.69 14.65 1.61
N THR A 58 -22.10 13.55 0.98
CA THR A 58 -23.36 12.84 1.25
C THR A 58 -23.06 11.42 1.69
N ILE A 59 -23.70 10.97 2.77
CA ILE A 59 -23.60 9.58 3.24
C ILE A 59 -24.45 8.69 2.33
N THR A 60 -23.84 7.70 1.70
CA THR A 60 -24.50 6.75 0.79
C THR A 60 -24.84 5.43 1.45
N ARG A 61 -24.08 5.02 2.48
CA ARG A 61 -24.30 3.77 3.20
C ARG A 61 -23.82 3.86 4.64
N ILE A 62 -24.55 3.21 5.54
CA ILE A 62 -24.19 3.06 6.95
C ILE A 62 -24.38 1.59 7.34
N GLU A 63 -23.38 0.98 7.96
CA GLU A 63 -23.49 -0.39 8.48
C GLU A 63 -22.88 -0.51 9.88
N PRO A 64 -23.56 -1.20 10.82
CA PRO A 64 -23.01 -1.43 12.15
C PRO A 64 -21.84 -2.43 12.08
N LEU A 65 -20.76 -2.13 12.80
CA LEU A 65 -19.59 -2.99 12.96
C LEU A 65 -19.47 -3.39 14.43
N ALA A 66 -20.27 -4.38 14.85
CA ALA A 66 -20.39 -4.78 16.25
C ALA A 66 -19.04 -5.18 16.89
N ARG A 67 -18.12 -5.79 16.13
CA ARG A 67 -16.78 -6.17 16.62
C ARG A 67 -15.87 -4.99 16.93
N LEU A 68 -16.14 -3.83 16.35
CA LEU A 68 -15.39 -2.59 16.56
C LEU A 68 -16.15 -1.60 17.45
N GLU A 69 -17.31 -2.00 17.99
CA GLU A 69 -18.19 -1.12 18.76
C GLU A 69 -18.47 0.20 18.02
N GLY A 70 -18.67 0.09 16.70
CA GLY A 70 -18.65 1.23 15.78
C GLY A 70 -19.50 1.01 14.53
N ARG A 71 -19.30 1.86 13.52
CA ARG A 71 -20.03 1.78 12.24
C ARG A 71 -19.13 2.10 11.04
N TYR A 72 -19.44 1.44 9.93
CA TYR A 72 -18.96 1.77 8.59
C TYR A 72 -19.83 2.87 8.00
N LEU A 73 -19.19 3.89 7.44
CA LEU A 73 -19.83 5.01 6.74
C LEU A 73 -19.21 5.12 5.35
N GLU A 74 -20.04 5.06 4.32
CA GLU A 74 -19.64 5.34 2.94
C GLU A 74 -20.18 6.72 2.55
N LEU A 75 -19.30 7.56 1.99
CA LEU A 75 -19.63 8.91 1.60
C LEU A 75 -19.15 9.21 0.17
N GLU A 76 -19.86 10.09 -0.52
CA GLU A 76 -19.46 10.67 -1.81
C GLU A 76 -19.34 12.20 -1.68
N HIS A 77 -18.21 12.75 -2.12
CA HIS A 77 -18.01 14.19 -2.22
C HIS A 77 -18.82 14.75 -3.40
N ARG A 78 -19.71 15.69 -3.14
CA ARG A 78 -20.66 16.21 -4.15
C ARG A 78 -19.97 16.96 -5.29
N GLY A 79 -18.91 17.70 -4.99
CA GLY A 79 -18.22 18.55 -5.97
C GLY A 79 -17.33 17.77 -6.95
N THR A 80 -16.71 16.68 -6.50
CA THR A 80 -15.71 15.93 -7.30
C THR A 80 -16.11 14.49 -7.58
N GLY A 81 -17.09 13.92 -6.87
CA GLY A 81 -17.43 12.50 -6.89
C GLY A 81 -16.42 11.59 -6.16
N ALA A 82 -15.47 12.17 -5.40
CA ALA A 82 -14.51 11.39 -4.63
C ALA A 82 -15.24 10.50 -3.61
N ARG A 83 -14.82 9.24 -3.51
CA ARG A 83 -15.40 8.28 -2.55
C ARG A 83 -14.62 8.31 -1.24
N HIS A 84 -15.32 8.20 -0.12
CA HIS A 84 -14.73 8.20 1.21
C HIS A 84 -15.33 7.08 2.04
N ILE A 85 -14.50 6.28 2.69
CA ILE A 85 -14.92 5.30 3.70
C ILE A 85 -14.43 5.78 5.07
N HIS A 86 -15.34 5.89 6.03
CA HIS A 86 -15.00 6.14 7.42
C HIS A 86 -15.42 4.96 8.30
N ILE A 87 -14.47 4.45 9.09
CA ILE A 87 -14.74 3.51 10.18
C ILE A 87 -14.76 4.29 11.49
N GLU A 88 -15.96 4.56 11.97
CA GLU A 88 -16.18 5.27 13.23
C GLU A 88 -16.17 4.25 14.37
N CYS A 89 -15.29 4.43 15.36
CA CYS A 89 -15.18 3.55 16.53
C CYS A 89 -14.47 4.28 17.69
N PRO A 90 -14.60 3.80 18.95
CA PRO A 90 -13.99 4.44 20.12
C PRO A 90 -12.48 4.18 20.27
N ASP A 91 -11.72 4.15 19.15
CA ASP A 91 -10.27 3.97 19.12
C ASP A 91 -9.57 5.34 18.95
N ASP A 92 -8.62 5.64 19.84
CA ASP A 92 -7.86 6.90 19.80
C ASP A 92 -6.70 6.88 18.79
N ASN A 93 -6.32 5.72 18.26
CA ASN A 93 -5.31 5.58 17.21
C ASN A 93 -5.93 5.82 15.83
N ASN A 94 -6.11 7.09 15.51
CA ASN A 94 -6.80 7.53 14.31
C ASN A 94 -5.93 7.35 13.06
N ALA A 95 -6.54 6.94 11.95
CA ALA A 95 -5.84 6.75 10.68
C ALA A 95 -6.47 7.54 9.53
N PHE A 96 -5.65 7.83 8.54
CA PHE A 96 -6.03 8.41 7.26
C PHE A 96 -5.29 7.68 6.14
N ALA A 97 -5.96 7.47 5.02
CA ALA A 97 -5.33 7.11 3.77
C ALA A 97 -6.03 7.77 2.58
N VAL A 98 -5.26 8.05 1.53
CA VAL A 98 -5.78 8.41 0.20
C VAL A 98 -5.20 7.45 -0.84
N PHE A 99 -6.05 6.92 -1.69
CA PHE A 99 -5.73 5.96 -2.75
C PHE A 99 -5.99 6.60 -4.10
N PHE A 100 -5.10 6.36 -5.05
CA PHE A 100 -5.26 6.72 -6.45
C PHE A 100 -5.19 5.47 -7.31
N SER A 101 -6.08 5.33 -8.29
CA SER A 101 -5.95 4.25 -9.27
C SER A 101 -4.89 4.63 -10.31
N THR A 102 -3.81 3.86 -10.35
CA THR A 102 -2.57 4.09 -11.11
C THR A 102 -2.15 2.85 -11.89
N PRO A 103 -3.02 2.25 -12.73
CA PRO A 103 -2.67 1.07 -13.52
C PRO A 103 -1.52 1.39 -14.49
N PRO A 104 -0.39 0.66 -14.44
CA PRO A 104 0.72 0.85 -15.37
C PRO A 104 0.34 0.47 -16.79
N VAL A 105 1.01 1.12 -17.75
CA VAL A 105 0.93 0.82 -19.19
C VAL A 105 2.27 0.33 -19.76
N ASP A 106 3.32 0.39 -18.93
CA ASP A 106 4.70 -0.01 -19.19
C ASP A 106 5.37 -0.35 -17.83
N SER A 107 6.63 -0.79 -17.85
CA SER A 107 7.39 -1.06 -16.61
C SER A 107 8.37 0.05 -16.25
N THR A 108 8.12 1.29 -16.66
CA THR A 108 9.03 2.41 -16.35
C THR A 108 8.97 2.82 -14.86
N GLY A 109 7.99 2.31 -14.11
CA GLY A 109 7.83 2.58 -12.68
C GLY A 109 7.25 3.96 -12.37
N ALA A 110 6.54 4.58 -13.33
CA ALA A 110 6.00 5.94 -13.17
C ALA A 110 5.17 6.14 -11.90
N ALA A 111 4.36 5.15 -11.51
CA ALA A 111 3.56 5.20 -10.28
C ALA A 111 4.43 5.24 -9.02
N HIS A 112 5.46 4.40 -8.97
CA HIS A 112 6.38 4.27 -7.83
C HIS A 112 7.32 5.47 -7.71
N ILE A 113 7.87 5.93 -8.84
CA ILE A 113 8.70 7.15 -8.86
C ILE A 113 7.86 8.36 -8.46
N LEU A 114 6.61 8.45 -8.92
CA LEU A 114 5.73 9.54 -8.51
C LEU A 114 5.44 9.50 -7.01
N GLU A 115 5.25 8.31 -6.44
CA GLU A 115 5.05 8.13 -5.00
C GLU A 115 6.16 8.76 -4.16
N HIS A 116 7.41 8.59 -4.56
CA HIS A 116 8.54 9.26 -3.93
C HIS A 116 8.54 10.78 -4.20
N VAL A 117 8.36 11.17 -5.46
CA VAL A 117 8.55 12.57 -5.90
C VAL A 117 7.50 13.51 -5.29
N VAL A 118 6.25 13.06 -5.08
CA VAL A 118 5.23 13.93 -4.45
C VAL A 118 5.55 14.24 -2.99
N LEU A 119 6.31 13.36 -2.32
CA LEU A 119 6.72 13.52 -0.93
C LEU A 119 7.99 14.36 -0.75
N ALA A 120 8.63 14.77 -1.86
CA ALA A 120 9.86 15.58 -1.86
C ALA A 120 9.60 17.09 -1.70
N GLY A 121 8.34 17.54 -1.86
CA GLY A 121 7.97 18.94 -1.72
C GLY A 121 6.63 19.29 -2.38
N SER A 122 5.91 20.23 -1.78
CA SER A 122 4.57 20.63 -2.25
C SER A 122 4.41 22.15 -2.27
N ARG A 123 3.28 22.66 -2.79
CA ARG A 123 3.06 24.11 -2.92
C ARG A 123 3.04 24.82 -1.57
N LYS A 124 2.36 24.26 -0.56
CA LYS A 124 2.25 24.81 0.79
C LYS A 124 3.49 24.51 1.63
N TYR A 125 4.17 23.40 1.36
CA TYR A 125 5.40 23.00 2.05
C TYR A 125 6.57 22.89 1.06
N PRO A 126 7.09 24.02 0.54
CA PRO A 126 8.14 24.05 -0.47
C PRO A 126 9.54 23.85 0.13
N VAL A 127 9.64 23.02 1.16
CA VAL A 127 10.90 22.62 1.77
C VAL A 127 11.31 21.27 1.22
N ARG A 128 12.62 20.98 1.24
CA ARG A 128 13.12 19.67 0.81
C ARG A 128 12.68 18.58 1.78
N ASP A 129 12.14 17.50 1.23
CA ASP A 129 11.74 16.29 1.92
C ASP A 129 10.80 16.52 3.14
N PRO A 130 9.61 17.15 2.95
CA PRO A 130 8.66 17.39 4.05
C PRO A 130 8.25 16.11 4.77
N PHE A 131 8.06 15.02 4.03
CA PHE A 131 7.69 13.72 4.59
C PHE A 131 8.73 13.21 5.60
N PHE A 132 10.01 13.15 5.21
CA PHE A 132 11.09 12.75 6.11
C PHE A 132 11.27 13.74 7.26
N SER A 133 11.06 15.03 7.00
CA SER A 133 11.03 16.06 8.04
C SER A 133 9.93 15.83 9.09
N MET A 134 8.78 15.27 8.70
CA MET A 134 7.67 14.96 9.61
C MET A 134 7.95 13.74 10.49
N THR A 135 8.73 12.76 10.04
CA THR A 135 9.09 11.59 10.87
C THR A 135 9.75 11.96 12.20
N ARG A 136 10.42 13.11 12.28
CA ARG A 136 11.06 13.62 13.51
C ARG A 136 10.23 14.68 14.26
N ARG A 137 9.11 15.10 13.68
CA ARG A 137 8.25 16.20 14.18
C ARG A 137 6.82 15.76 14.48
N SER A 138 6.54 14.48 14.31
CA SER A 138 5.24 13.85 14.50
C SER A 138 5.27 12.84 15.64
N LEU A 139 4.10 12.57 16.22
CA LEU A 139 3.87 11.49 17.18
C LEU A 139 3.15 10.32 16.50
N ALA A 140 3.28 10.20 15.18
CA ALA A 140 2.66 9.16 14.39
C ALA A 140 3.00 7.77 14.93
N THR A 141 1.97 6.92 14.98
CA THR A 141 2.13 5.49 15.20
C THR A 141 2.53 4.78 13.91
N PHE A 142 2.17 5.35 12.75
CA PHE A 142 2.58 4.88 11.44
C PHE A 142 2.58 6.03 10.42
N MET A 143 3.52 6.02 9.48
CA MET A 143 3.56 6.91 8.32
C MET A 143 4.19 6.15 7.17
N ASN A 144 3.52 6.11 6.01
CA ASN A 144 4.10 5.51 4.81
C ASN A 144 3.41 5.99 3.53
N ALA A 145 3.98 5.59 2.41
CA ALA A 145 3.31 5.50 1.13
C ALA A 145 3.64 4.15 0.51
N LEU A 146 2.75 3.65 -0.35
CA LEU A 146 2.85 2.34 -0.95
C LEU A 146 2.35 2.39 -2.39
N THR A 147 3.09 1.75 -3.29
CA THR A 147 2.68 1.51 -4.67
C THR A 147 2.35 0.04 -4.87
N GLY A 148 1.07 -0.25 -5.14
CA GLY A 148 0.58 -1.57 -5.53
C GLY A 148 0.69 -1.80 -7.05
N ALA A 149 0.05 -2.86 -7.53
CA ALA A 149 0.09 -3.21 -8.96
C ALA A 149 -0.68 -2.22 -9.84
N ASP A 150 -1.77 -1.64 -9.32
CA ASP A 150 -2.68 -0.73 -10.04
C ASP A 150 -3.23 0.44 -9.20
N TRP A 151 -2.63 0.65 -8.02
CA TRP A 151 -2.98 1.74 -7.11
C TRP A 151 -1.75 2.29 -6.38
N THR A 152 -1.84 3.54 -5.93
CA THR A 152 -0.87 4.17 -5.03
C THR A 152 -1.61 4.71 -3.81
N MET A 153 -1.11 4.44 -2.61
CA MET A 153 -1.71 4.83 -1.34
C MET A 153 -0.73 5.66 -0.50
N TYR A 154 -1.23 6.70 0.14
CA TYR A 154 -0.49 7.47 1.14
C TYR A 154 -1.26 7.44 2.44
N LEU A 155 -0.63 6.98 3.52
CA LEU A 155 -1.32 6.68 4.77
C LEU A 155 -0.50 7.03 6.01
N TYR A 156 -1.21 7.39 7.08
CA TYR A 156 -0.63 7.56 8.40
C TYR A 156 -1.64 7.21 9.50
N SER A 157 -1.14 6.98 10.70
CA SER A 157 -1.94 6.91 11.92
C SER A 157 -1.25 7.61 13.08
N THR A 158 -2.04 8.14 14.01
CA THR A 158 -1.55 8.82 15.21
C THR A 158 -2.61 8.83 16.30
N ARG A 159 -2.16 8.81 17.56
CA ARG A 159 -3.03 8.95 18.74
C ARG A 159 -3.28 10.41 19.15
N ASN A 160 -2.55 11.35 18.54
CA ASN A 160 -2.61 12.76 18.90
C ASN A 160 -3.48 13.55 17.90
N ALA A 161 -4.55 14.17 18.38
CA ALA A 161 -5.51 14.88 17.52
C ALA A 161 -4.90 16.09 16.78
N LYS A 162 -3.90 16.76 17.36
CA LYS A 162 -3.21 17.89 16.69
C LYS A 162 -2.28 17.38 15.61
N ASP A 163 -1.53 16.32 15.91
CA ASP A 163 -0.65 15.64 14.97
C ASP A 163 -1.44 15.05 13.78
N TYR A 164 -2.63 14.50 14.03
CA TYR A 164 -3.53 14.01 12.97
C TYR A 164 -3.82 15.10 11.94
N LYS A 165 -4.16 16.30 12.41
CA LYS A 165 -4.43 17.46 11.52
C LYS A 165 -3.18 17.93 10.78
N ASN A 166 -2.03 17.93 11.44
CA ASN A 166 -0.77 18.34 10.81
C ASN A 166 -0.37 17.37 9.68
N LEU A 167 -0.48 16.06 9.93
CA LEU A 167 -0.19 15.03 8.92
C LEU A 167 -1.21 15.07 7.78
N LEU A 168 -2.50 15.24 8.08
CA LEU A 168 -3.54 15.38 7.05
C LEU A 168 -3.19 16.49 6.06
N ASP A 169 -2.82 17.67 6.59
CA ASP A 169 -2.47 18.83 5.79
C ASP A 169 -1.25 18.58 4.88
N VAL A 170 -0.20 17.96 5.42
CA VAL A 170 1.01 17.60 4.66
C VAL A 170 0.72 16.56 3.58
N TYR A 171 -0.02 15.50 3.89
CA TYR A 171 -0.33 14.43 2.93
C TYR A 171 -1.25 14.91 1.81
N LEU A 172 -2.26 15.73 2.13
CA LEU A 172 -3.14 16.30 1.12
C LEU A 172 -2.38 17.24 0.18
N ASP A 173 -1.53 18.12 0.73
CA ASP A 173 -0.79 19.06 -0.12
C ASP A 173 0.27 18.35 -0.96
N ALA A 174 0.97 17.34 -0.41
CA ALA A 174 1.91 16.51 -1.15
C ALA A 174 1.24 15.79 -2.32
N THR A 175 0.12 15.11 -2.08
CA THR A 175 -0.53 14.29 -3.11
C THR A 175 -1.23 15.13 -4.19
N PHE A 176 -1.97 16.18 -3.81
CA PHE A 176 -2.77 16.97 -4.76
C PHE A 176 -2.02 18.17 -5.36
N PHE A 177 -1.05 18.74 -4.64
CA PHE A 177 -0.30 19.92 -5.07
C PHE A 177 1.22 19.77 -4.92
N PRO A 178 1.82 18.68 -5.43
CA PRO A 178 3.26 18.51 -5.40
C PRO A 178 3.96 19.57 -6.27
N ARG A 179 5.23 19.85 -5.96
CA ARG A 179 6.08 20.71 -6.79
C ARG A 179 6.51 20.02 -8.09
N LEU A 180 6.75 18.70 -8.01
CA LEU A 180 7.27 17.87 -9.11
C LEU A 180 8.52 18.50 -9.76
N ASP A 181 9.45 19.02 -8.96
CA ASP A 181 10.69 19.62 -9.48
C ASP A 181 11.55 18.56 -10.18
N GLU A 182 12.21 18.93 -11.28
CA GLU A 182 13.03 18.01 -12.07
C GLU A 182 14.18 17.40 -11.25
N ASP A 183 14.76 18.16 -10.32
CA ASP A 183 15.82 17.67 -9.43
C ASP A 183 15.30 16.58 -8.47
N SER A 184 14.05 16.70 -8.01
CA SER A 184 13.43 15.66 -7.18
C SER A 184 13.20 14.40 -8.00
N PHE A 185 12.74 14.54 -9.25
CA PHE A 185 12.64 13.42 -10.18
C PHE A 185 13.99 12.73 -10.44
N LYS A 186 15.06 13.50 -10.68
CA LYS A 186 16.42 12.97 -10.88
C LYS A 186 17.00 12.30 -9.64
N GLN A 187 16.65 12.79 -8.45
CA GLN A 187 17.09 12.21 -7.18
C GLN A 187 16.35 10.89 -6.91
N GLU A 188 15.02 10.93 -6.91
CA GLU A 188 14.17 9.83 -6.49
C GLU A 188 14.00 8.77 -7.58
N GLY A 189 13.81 9.18 -8.84
CA GLY A 189 13.63 8.29 -9.98
C GLY A 189 14.94 7.79 -10.56
N ILE A 190 15.46 8.53 -11.55
CA ILE A 190 16.69 8.17 -12.26
C ILE A 190 17.40 9.39 -12.87
N ARG A 191 18.74 9.33 -12.91
CA ARG A 191 19.62 10.26 -13.61
C ARG A 191 20.92 9.58 -14.03
N PHE A 192 21.62 10.21 -14.97
CA PHE A 192 23.04 9.97 -15.17
C PHE A 192 23.86 10.75 -14.15
N GLU A 193 24.87 10.09 -13.59
CA GLU A 193 25.88 10.73 -12.76
C GLU A 193 27.27 10.21 -13.15
N PHE A 194 28.28 11.07 -13.11
CA PHE A 194 29.66 10.65 -13.29
C PHE A 194 30.05 9.62 -12.22
N GLU A 195 30.92 8.66 -12.56
CA GLU A 195 31.39 7.69 -11.56
C GLU A 195 32.11 8.39 -10.42
N ASN A 196 32.99 9.33 -10.78
CA ASN A 196 33.58 10.33 -9.92
C ASN A 196 32.94 11.71 -10.21
N PRO A 197 32.15 12.27 -9.27
CA PRO A 197 31.52 13.58 -9.43
C PRO A 197 32.48 14.74 -9.74
N ASP A 198 33.75 14.61 -9.35
CA ASP A 198 34.79 15.62 -9.56
C ASP A 198 35.54 15.45 -10.89
N ASP A 199 35.30 14.37 -11.64
CA ASP A 199 35.97 14.06 -12.90
C ASP A 199 34.96 13.79 -14.04
N PRO A 200 34.74 14.76 -14.94
CA PRO A 200 33.86 14.61 -16.10
C PRO A 200 34.32 13.53 -17.11
N GLN A 201 35.53 12.98 -16.98
CA GLN A 201 36.05 11.89 -17.81
C GLN A 201 35.81 10.50 -17.20
N SER A 202 35.28 10.41 -15.98
CA SER A 202 35.14 9.15 -15.23
C SER A 202 34.03 8.20 -15.72
N GLY A 203 33.43 8.45 -16.89
CA GLY A 203 32.29 7.69 -17.38
C GLY A 203 30.98 8.03 -16.66
N LEU A 204 29.86 7.54 -17.19
CA LEU A 204 28.52 7.79 -16.66
C LEU A 204 27.89 6.50 -16.15
N ARG A 205 27.12 6.61 -15.07
CA ARG A 205 26.30 5.54 -14.51
C ARG A 205 24.90 6.03 -14.16
N TYR A 206 23.95 5.10 -14.14
CA TYR A 206 22.62 5.36 -13.59
C TYR A 206 22.68 5.48 -12.07
N LYS A 207 21.98 6.50 -11.55
CA LYS A 207 21.67 6.65 -10.12
C LYS A 207 20.23 7.09 -9.94
N GLY A 208 19.64 6.74 -8.80
CA GLY A 208 18.29 7.09 -8.40
C GLY A 208 17.87 6.27 -7.18
N VAL A 209 16.96 6.77 -6.36
CA VAL A 209 16.49 6.02 -5.18
C VAL A 209 15.72 4.78 -5.64
N VAL A 210 14.63 4.98 -6.40
CA VAL A 210 13.77 3.92 -6.92
C VAL A 210 14.53 3.00 -7.87
N PHE A 211 15.39 3.54 -8.74
CA PHE A 211 16.22 2.70 -9.61
C PHE A 211 17.07 1.69 -8.82
N ASN A 212 17.73 2.13 -7.74
CA ASN A 212 18.54 1.23 -6.91
C ASN A 212 17.67 0.29 -6.05
N GLU A 213 16.52 0.78 -5.58
CA GLU A 213 15.55 -0.04 -4.86
C GLU A 213 15.07 -1.21 -5.72
N MET A 214 14.64 -0.95 -6.95
CA MET A 214 14.14 -1.97 -7.87
C MET A 214 15.22 -2.93 -8.34
N LYS A 215 16.47 -2.47 -8.48
CA LYS A 215 17.60 -3.39 -8.71
C LYS A 215 17.76 -4.40 -7.59
N GLY A 216 17.53 -4.01 -6.35
CA GLY A 216 17.54 -4.93 -5.21
C GLY A 216 16.28 -5.81 -5.18
N ALA A 217 15.11 -5.19 -5.33
CA ALA A 217 13.82 -5.87 -5.24
C ALA A 217 13.63 -6.95 -6.30
N LEU A 218 14.12 -6.75 -7.54
CA LEU A 218 14.01 -7.73 -8.61
C LEU A 218 15.16 -8.76 -8.63
N ALA A 219 16.16 -8.65 -7.75
CA ALA A 219 17.29 -9.57 -7.69
C ALA A 219 17.00 -10.83 -6.84
N THR A 220 15.76 -11.33 -6.88
CA THR A 220 15.34 -12.54 -6.12
C THR A 220 14.61 -13.53 -7.02
N ALA A 221 14.60 -14.81 -6.63
CA ALA A 221 13.87 -15.86 -7.34
C ALA A 221 12.34 -15.65 -7.26
N SER A 222 11.83 -15.19 -6.12
CA SER A 222 10.41 -14.83 -5.95
C SER A 222 9.98 -13.76 -6.96
N SER A 223 10.74 -12.67 -7.08
CA SER A 223 10.39 -11.59 -8.01
C SER A 223 10.41 -12.06 -9.48
N ALA A 224 11.30 -12.99 -9.82
CA ALA A 224 11.32 -13.61 -11.14
C ALA A 224 10.08 -14.50 -11.38
N VAL A 225 9.63 -15.23 -10.37
CA VAL A 225 8.38 -15.99 -10.41
C VAL A 225 7.19 -15.06 -10.62
N ASP A 226 7.07 -13.99 -9.84
CA ASP A 226 5.94 -13.06 -9.91
C ASP A 226 5.88 -12.39 -11.29
N ARG A 227 7.03 -11.99 -11.83
CA ARG A 227 7.14 -11.44 -13.19
C ARG A 227 6.75 -12.46 -14.25
N ALA A 228 7.16 -13.73 -14.11
CA ALA A 228 6.77 -14.79 -15.02
C ALA A 228 5.26 -15.06 -14.98
N ILE A 229 4.66 -15.09 -13.80
CA ILE A 229 3.20 -15.25 -13.62
C ILE A 229 2.46 -14.08 -14.25
N GLY A 230 2.84 -12.83 -13.92
CA GLY A 230 2.24 -11.61 -14.47
C GLY A 230 2.25 -11.58 -15.99
N LYS A 231 3.44 -11.69 -16.60
CA LYS A 231 3.64 -11.68 -18.05
C LYS A 231 2.96 -12.84 -18.78
N THR A 232 2.73 -13.96 -18.10
CA THR A 232 2.13 -15.15 -18.73
C THR A 232 0.63 -15.19 -18.59
N LEU A 233 0.10 -14.95 -17.38
CA LEU A 233 -1.32 -15.08 -17.10
C LEU A 233 -2.10 -13.81 -17.46
N PHE A 234 -1.53 -12.61 -17.27
CA PHE A 234 -2.25 -11.34 -17.35
C PHE A 234 -1.87 -10.49 -18.57
N GLN A 235 -1.56 -11.14 -19.69
CA GLN A 235 -1.18 -10.47 -20.94
C GLN A 235 -2.23 -9.44 -21.39
N GLY A 236 -1.76 -8.23 -21.72
CA GLY A 236 -2.62 -7.12 -22.13
C GLY A 236 -3.36 -6.41 -20.99
N LEU A 237 -3.11 -6.81 -19.73
CA LEU A 237 -3.59 -6.11 -18.54
C LEU A 237 -2.41 -5.45 -17.80
N PRO A 238 -2.68 -4.46 -16.92
CA PRO A 238 -1.63 -3.78 -16.15
C PRO A 238 -0.74 -4.73 -15.35
N TYR A 239 -1.30 -5.87 -14.89
CA TYR A 239 -0.59 -6.88 -14.09
C TYR A 239 0.48 -7.68 -14.87
N ALA A 240 0.63 -7.45 -16.18
CA ALA A 240 1.79 -7.95 -16.94
C ALA A 240 3.05 -7.07 -16.81
N TYR A 241 2.91 -5.84 -16.31
CA TYR A 241 4.01 -4.89 -16.12
C TYR A 241 4.52 -4.88 -14.68
N VAL A 242 5.75 -4.40 -14.49
CA VAL A 242 6.33 -4.18 -13.15
C VAL A 242 5.99 -2.76 -12.70
N SER A 243 4.93 -2.60 -11.90
CA SER A 243 4.47 -1.26 -11.45
C SER A 243 5.53 -0.50 -10.63
N GLY A 244 6.38 -1.22 -9.90
CA GLY A 244 7.53 -0.67 -9.17
C GLY A 244 8.64 -0.14 -10.08
N GLY A 245 8.68 -0.59 -11.34
CA GLY A 245 9.71 -0.28 -12.32
C GLY A 245 10.67 -1.44 -12.56
N ASP A 246 10.83 -1.87 -13.82
CA ASP A 246 11.93 -2.75 -14.21
C ASP A 246 13.18 -1.89 -14.45
N PRO A 247 14.34 -2.15 -13.81
CA PRO A 247 15.57 -1.38 -14.03
C PRO A 247 15.99 -1.24 -15.50
N GLU A 248 15.57 -2.14 -16.38
CA GLU A 248 15.79 -2.01 -17.83
C GLU A 248 14.91 -0.92 -18.47
N ASP A 249 13.69 -0.71 -17.95
CA ASP A 249 12.69 0.21 -18.50
C ASP A 249 12.64 1.57 -17.75
N ILE A 250 13.06 1.63 -16.47
CA ILE A 250 13.09 2.89 -15.67
C ILE A 250 13.80 4.05 -16.40
N PRO A 251 14.95 3.85 -17.09
CA PRO A 251 15.62 4.93 -17.82
C PRO A 251 14.79 5.62 -18.90
N ASP A 252 13.73 4.98 -19.40
CA ASP A 252 12.86 5.55 -20.43
C ASP A 252 11.81 6.52 -19.87
N LEU A 253 11.64 6.58 -18.55
CA LEU A 253 10.72 7.54 -17.93
C LEU A 253 11.27 8.97 -18.06
N THR A 254 10.46 9.86 -18.62
CA THR A 254 10.77 11.30 -18.69
C THR A 254 10.04 12.09 -17.60
N TRP A 255 10.64 13.21 -17.19
CA TRP A 255 10.03 14.11 -16.21
C TRP A 255 8.67 14.66 -16.68
N GLU A 256 8.54 14.95 -17.97
CA GLU A 256 7.28 15.36 -18.60
C GLU A 256 6.21 14.26 -18.49
N SER A 257 6.59 13.01 -18.74
CA SER A 257 5.66 11.87 -18.62
C SER A 257 5.24 11.65 -17.17
N LEU A 258 6.15 11.83 -16.19
CA LEU A 258 5.81 11.78 -14.77
C LEU A 258 4.78 12.86 -14.39
N LYS A 259 4.96 14.11 -14.86
CA LYS A 259 3.99 15.20 -14.64
C LYS A 259 2.64 14.90 -15.28
N ALA A 260 2.65 14.37 -16.50
CA ALA A 260 1.43 13.97 -17.20
C ALA A 260 0.71 12.82 -16.46
N PHE A 261 1.48 11.86 -15.92
CA PHE A 261 0.96 10.77 -15.10
C PHE A 261 0.29 11.30 -13.83
N HIS A 262 0.93 12.22 -13.10
CA HIS A 262 0.31 12.89 -11.94
C HIS A 262 -1.00 13.58 -12.32
N ALA A 263 -0.97 14.45 -13.35
CA ALA A 263 -2.14 15.19 -13.79
C ALA A 263 -3.32 14.28 -14.19
N ARG A 264 -3.03 13.11 -14.75
CA ARG A 264 -4.04 12.11 -15.14
C ARG A 264 -4.62 11.35 -13.96
N HIS A 265 -3.79 10.92 -13.01
CA HIS A 265 -4.18 9.95 -11.99
C HIS A 265 -4.49 10.56 -10.62
N TYR A 266 -3.95 11.72 -10.28
CA TYR A 266 -4.04 12.33 -8.94
C TYR A 266 -5.18 13.35 -8.80
N HIS A 267 -6.15 13.31 -9.73
CA HIS A 267 -7.38 14.08 -9.62
C HIS A 267 -8.33 13.47 -8.57
N PRO A 268 -9.03 14.26 -7.72
CA PRO A 268 -9.90 13.72 -6.69
C PRO A 268 -11.04 12.81 -7.18
N SER A 269 -11.55 13.03 -8.39
CA SER A 269 -12.54 12.12 -9.01
C SER A 269 -12.01 10.70 -9.21
N ASN A 270 -10.69 10.50 -9.25
CA ASN A 270 -10.02 9.19 -9.29
C ASN A 270 -9.53 8.73 -7.90
N ALA A 271 -9.70 9.56 -6.87
CA ALA A 271 -9.24 9.28 -5.53
C ALA A 271 -10.29 8.56 -4.69
N ARG A 272 -9.82 7.73 -3.75
CA ARG A 272 -10.63 7.18 -2.65
C ARG A 272 -9.98 7.55 -1.34
N PHE A 273 -10.76 8.06 -0.40
CA PHE A 273 -10.32 8.43 0.94
C PHE A 273 -10.75 7.36 1.96
N TYR A 274 -9.92 7.17 2.97
CA TYR A 274 -10.20 6.31 4.11
C TYR A 274 -9.84 7.03 5.41
N THR A 275 -10.72 6.96 6.41
CA THR A 275 -10.43 7.44 7.76
C THR A 275 -10.92 6.45 8.81
N TYR A 276 -10.23 6.35 9.94
CA TYR A 276 -10.56 5.42 11.03
C TYR A 276 -10.36 6.09 12.38
N GLY A 277 -11.21 5.74 13.35
CA GLY A 277 -11.05 6.04 14.77
C GLY A 277 -12.13 6.96 15.33
N ASN A 278 -11.79 7.66 16.41
CA ASN A 278 -12.69 8.51 17.17
C ASN A 278 -12.58 10.03 16.88
N GLN A 279 -11.79 10.45 15.90
CA GLN A 279 -11.78 11.85 15.47
C GLN A 279 -13.16 12.24 14.93
N ALA A 280 -13.59 13.47 15.25
CA ALA A 280 -14.82 14.02 14.72
C ALA A 280 -14.76 14.08 13.17
N LEU A 281 -15.69 13.35 12.54
CA LEU A 281 -15.69 13.16 11.08
C LEU A 281 -15.89 14.49 10.34
N ASP A 282 -16.82 15.33 10.79
CA ASP A 282 -17.12 16.65 10.24
C ASP A 282 -15.86 17.52 10.09
N ARG A 283 -15.02 17.57 11.12
CA ARG A 283 -13.75 18.33 11.12
C ARG A 283 -12.74 17.75 10.14
N THR A 284 -12.72 16.43 9.99
CA THR A 284 -11.82 15.75 9.06
C THR A 284 -12.24 16.01 7.61
N LEU A 285 -13.55 15.92 7.33
CA LEU A 285 -14.10 16.22 6.01
C LEU A 285 -13.92 17.69 5.63
N GLU A 286 -14.09 18.62 6.57
CA GLU A 286 -13.84 20.05 6.37
C GLU A 286 -12.37 20.34 6.03
N ALA A 287 -11.44 19.67 6.71
CA ALA A 287 -10.01 19.80 6.43
C ALA A 287 -9.65 19.26 5.04
N ILE A 288 -10.22 18.12 4.63
CA ILE A 288 -10.04 17.55 3.28
C ILE A 288 -10.62 18.50 2.22
N GLU A 289 -11.80 19.07 2.47
CA GLU A 289 -12.45 20.03 1.58
C GLU A 289 -11.57 21.28 1.38
N THR A 290 -11.20 21.93 2.47
CA THR A 290 -10.46 23.20 2.46
C THR A 290 -9.07 23.04 1.87
N ASN A 291 -8.35 21.98 2.28
CA ASN A 291 -6.97 21.79 1.89
C ASN A 291 -6.83 21.20 0.49
N ALA A 292 -7.80 20.41 0.00
CA ALA A 292 -7.73 19.79 -1.32
C ALA A 292 -8.98 19.99 -2.19
N LEU A 293 -10.13 19.41 -1.83
CA LEU A 293 -11.20 19.13 -2.78
C LEU A 293 -11.91 20.37 -3.33
N ALA A 294 -12.00 21.45 -2.56
CA ALA A 294 -12.62 22.71 -2.99
C ALA A 294 -11.92 23.37 -4.19
N LYS A 295 -10.72 22.90 -4.57
CA LYS A 295 -9.92 23.42 -5.68
C LYS A 295 -10.15 22.67 -6.99
N PHE A 296 -11.06 21.70 -7.02
CA PHE A 296 -11.31 20.83 -8.17
C PHE A 296 -12.80 20.78 -8.53
N GLU A 297 -13.06 20.60 -9.81
CA GLU A 297 -14.38 20.26 -10.34
C GLU A 297 -14.42 18.78 -10.73
N ARG A 298 -15.60 18.16 -10.72
CA ARG A 298 -15.74 16.76 -11.15
C ARG A 298 -15.31 16.61 -12.62
N ILE A 299 -14.44 15.65 -12.87
CA ILE A 299 -14.10 15.22 -14.23
C ILE A 299 -14.69 13.84 -14.51
N SER A 300 -14.88 13.54 -15.80
CA SER A 300 -15.11 12.17 -16.23
C SER A 300 -13.79 11.41 -16.16
N VAL A 301 -13.67 10.52 -15.19
CA VAL A 301 -12.61 9.51 -15.18
C VAL A 301 -13.06 8.41 -16.13
N ALA A 302 -12.20 8.00 -17.08
CA ALA A 302 -12.48 6.81 -17.89
C ALA A 302 -12.87 5.66 -16.95
N ASP A 303 -13.81 4.79 -17.35
CA ASP A 303 -14.23 3.67 -16.51
C ASP A 303 -13.00 2.78 -16.23
N GLY A 304 -12.32 3.06 -15.12
CA GLY A 304 -11.00 2.54 -14.76
C GLY A 304 -11.06 1.09 -14.29
N ARG A 305 -12.11 0.36 -14.70
CA ARG A 305 -12.28 -1.05 -14.44
C ARG A 305 -11.31 -1.81 -15.32
N ILE A 306 -10.25 -2.29 -14.68
CA ILE A 306 -9.38 -3.28 -15.28
C ILE A 306 -10.23 -4.50 -15.61
N GLN A 307 -10.15 -4.93 -16.86
CA GLN A 307 -10.95 -6.04 -17.35
C GLN A 307 -10.49 -7.35 -16.71
N ASN A 308 -11.42 -8.28 -16.53
CA ASN A 308 -11.05 -9.61 -16.10
C ASN A 308 -10.15 -10.27 -17.16
N VAL A 309 -9.12 -10.96 -16.69
CA VAL A 309 -8.23 -11.73 -17.54
C VAL A 309 -8.99 -12.84 -18.28
N ALA A 310 -8.69 -13.00 -19.57
CA ALA A 310 -9.24 -14.08 -20.37
C ALA A 310 -8.65 -15.42 -19.89
N ARG A 311 -9.52 -16.40 -19.62
CA ARG A 311 -9.06 -17.73 -19.20
C ARG A 311 -8.40 -18.45 -20.37
N ALA A 312 -7.17 -18.90 -20.18
CA ALA A 312 -6.47 -19.72 -21.15
C ALA A 312 -7.16 -21.07 -21.33
N THR A 313 -7.32 -21.51 -22.59
CA THR A 313 -7.91 -22.80 -22.95
C THR A 313 -6.89 -23.94 -22.98
N ARG A 314 -5.60 -23.62 -22.89
CA ARG A 314 -4.48 -24.56 -22.83
C ARG A 314 -3.44 -24.08 -21.82
N PRO A 315 -2.69 -25.00 -21.17
CA PRO A 315 -1.59 -24.62 -20.30
C PRO A 315 -0.56 -23.77 -21.04
N MET A 316 -0.10 -22.71 -20.38
CA MET A 316 0.99 -21.86 -20.86
C MET A 316 2.27 -22.19 -20.10
N ARG A 317 3.42 -21.92 -20.70
CA ARG A 317 4.74 -22.16 -20.10
C ARG A 317 5.59 -20.91 -20.26
N ALA A 318 6.28 -20.54 -19.19
CA ALA A 318 7.30 -19.51 -19.20
C ALA A 318 8.52 -20.01 -18.42
N VAL A 319 9.68 -19.47 -18.79
CA VAL A 319 10.95 -19.70 -18.10
C VAL A 319 11.56 -18.34 -17.90
N GLU A 320 11.83 -18.00 -16.65
CA GLU A 320 12.45 -16.74 -16.27
C GLU A 320 13.77 -17.04 -15.59
N ALA A 321 14.83 -16.37 -16.03
CA ALA A 321 16.13 -16.45 -15.36
C ALA A 321 16.14 -15.48 -14.17
N TYR A 322 16.87 -15.83 -13.11
CA TYR A 322 17.08 -14.96 -11.96
C TYR A 322 18.55 -14.99 -11.54
N PRO A 323 19.04 -13.95 -10.84
CA PRO A 323 20.44 -13.88 -10.43
C PRO A 323 20.81 -15.03 -9.48
N ALA A 324 21.92 -15.71 -9.77
CA ALA A 324 22.50 -16.74 -8.91
C ALA A 324 23.96 -16.41 -8.61
N SER A 325 24.43 -16.77 -7.41
CA SER A 325 25.83 -16.56 -7.04
C SER A 325 26.74 -17.43 -7.90
N GLY A 326 27.74 -16.82 -8.54
CA GLY A 326 28.74 -17.54 -9.34
C GLY A 326 29.69 -18.42 -8.52
N SER A 327 29.75 -18.24 -7.19
CA SER A 327 30.59 -19.03 -6.29
C SER A 327 29.90 -20.29 -5.74
N GLU A 328 28.62 -20.50 -6.06
CA GLU A 328 27.81 -21.59 -5.51
C GLU A 328 27.43 -22.62 -6.58
N ASP A 329 27.17 -23.86 -6.16
CA ASP A 329 26.57 -24.86 -7.02
C ASP A 329 25.11 -24.49 -7.33
N ASN A 330 24.86 -24.07 -8.57
CA ASN A 330 23.54 -23.63 -9.02
C ASN A 330 22.73 -24.76 -9.69
N THR A 331 23.25 -25.99 -9.77
CA THR A 331 22.57 -27.12 -10.42
C THR A 331 21.26 -27.52 -9.72
N LYS A 332 21.10 -27.16 -8.43
CA LYS A 332 19.92 -27.50 -7.60
C LYS A 332 19.09 -26.28 -7.20
N LYS A 333 19.19 -25.18 -7.93
CA LYS A 333 18.48 -23.93 -7.57
C LYS A 333 17.31 -23.59 -8.48
N ALA A 334 16.95 -24.45 -9.43
CA ALA A 334 15.76 -24.24 -10.23
C ALA A 334 14.48 -24.33 -9.38
N GLN A 335 13.49 -23.49 -9.71
CA GLN A 335 12.15 -23.57 -9.16
C GLN A 335 11.16 -23.92 -10.26
N ALA A 336 10.13 -24.68 -9.92
CA ALA A 336 9.04 -25.01 -10.83
C ALA A 336 7.72 -24.92 -10.06
N LEU A 337 6.75 -24.25 -10.67
CA LEU A 337 5.40 -24.10 -10.12
C LEU A 337 4.35 -24.18 -11.22
N THR A 338 3.12 -24.43 -10.80
CA THR A 338 1.94 -24.29 -11.66
C THR A 338 1.01 -23.27 -11.01
N ALA A 339 0.58 -22.27 -11.78
CA ALA A 339 -0.28 -21.20 -11.31
C ALA A 339 -1.61 -21.21 -12.08
N TRP A 340 -2.68 -20.80 -11.41
CA TRP A 340 -4.02 -20.73 -11.98
C TRP A 340 -4.66 -19.38 -11.66
N VAL A 341 -5.36 -18.81 -12.65
CA VAL A 341 -6.30 -17.71 -12.39
C VAL A 341 -7.53 -18.29 -11.69
N THR A 342 -7.85 -17.80 -10.49
CA THR A 342 -8.89 -18.37 -9.62
C THR A 342 -10.18 -17.56 -9.70
N VAL A 343 -10.38 -16.59 -8.80
CA VAL A 343 -11.61 -15.81 -8.60
C VAL A 343 -11.34 -14.31 -8.75
N GLN A 344 -12.38 -13.49 -8.87
CA GLN A 344 -12.21 -12.04 -8.86
C GLN A 344 -11.88 -11.56 -7.45
N SER A 345 -10.88 -10.69 -7.32
CA SER A 345 -10.46 -10.12 -6.02
C SER A 345 -11.57 -9.33 -5.32
N ALA A 346 -12.48 -8.73 -6.08
CA ALA A 346 -13.63 -7.98 -5.55
C ALA A 346 -14.71 -8.88 -4.92
N ASP A 347 -14.72 -10.20 -5.16
CA ASP A 347 -15.64 -11.13 -4.51
C ASP A 347 -15.02 -11.60 -3.18
N SER A 348 -15.35 -10.89 -2.11
CA SER A 348 -14.77 -11.13 -0.78
C SER A 348 -15.08 -12.52 -0.23
N PHE A 349 -16.24 -13.10 -0.56
CA PHE A 349 -16.63 -14.43 -0.11
C PHE A 349 -15.83 -15.53 -0.84
N GLN A 350 -15.76 -15.43 -2.18
CA GLN A 350 -14.97 -16.38 -2.97
C GLN A 350 -13.47 -16.26 -2.68
N SER A 351 -12.95 -15.04 -2.47
CA SER A 351 -11.56 -14.83 -2.06
C SER A 351 -11.27 -15.50 -0.71
N LEU A 352 -12.16 -15.36 0.28
CA LEU A 352 -12.04 -16.06 1.56
C LEU A 352 -12.10 -17.58 1.40
N ALA A 353 -13.00 -18.10 0.55
CA ALA A 353 -13.08 -19.53 0.27
C ALA A 353 -11.78 -20.06 -0.35
N MET A 354 -11.17 -19.30 -1.26
CA MET A 354 -9.86 -19.63 -1.84
C MET A 354 -8.74 -19.61 -0.82
N LYS A 355 -8.74 -18.66 0.13
CA LYS A 355 -7.76 -18.62 1.24
C LYS A 355 -7.85 -19.88 2.09
N VAL A 356 -9.06 -20.26 2.50
CA VAL A 356 -9.29 -21.47 3.29
C VAL A 356 -8.83 -22.72 2.52
N LEU A 357 -9.13 -22.79 1.22
CA LEU A 357 -8.67 -23.90 0.38
C LEU A 357 -7.14 -23.97 0.29
N ALA A 358 -6.46 -22.84 0.09
CA ALA A 358 -5.00 -22.77 0.04
C ALA A 358 -4.37 -23.23 1.37
N GLU A 359 -4.92 -22.79 2.50
CA GLU A 359 -4.51 -23.22 3.83
C GLU A 359 -4.65 -24.75 4.00
N VAL A 360 -5.78 -25.33 3.58
CA VAL A 360 -5.97 -26.79 3.64
C VAL A 360 -4.93 -27.52 2.78
N LEU A 361 -4.63 -27.02 1.58
CA LEU A 361 -3.74 -27.67 0.62
C LEU A 361 -2.24 -27.54 0.93
N LEU A 362 -1.80 -26.42 1.51
CA LEU A 362 -0.37 -26.07 1.59
C LEU A 362 0.17 -25.66 2.97
N SER A 363 -0.68 -25.27 3.93
CA SER A 363 -0.23 -24.57 5.17
C SER A 363 0.77 -25.34 6.02
N ASN A 364 0.64 -26.66 6.13
CA ASN A 364 1.44 -27.47 7.05
C ASN A 364 1.93 -28.78 6.43
N ALA A 365 2.83 -29.49 7.13
CA ALA A 365 3.43 -30.72 6.61
C ALA A 365 2.43 -31.86 6.38
N GLY A 366 1.26 -31.81 7.01
CA GLY A 366 0.16 -32.76 6.79
C GLY A 366 -0.77 -32.35 5.64
N SER A 367 -0.67 -31.12 5.13
CA SER A 367 -1.48 -30.66 4.01
C SER A 367 -1.19 -31.47 2.75
N PRO A 368 -2.21 -31.94 2.01
CA PRO A 368 -2.05 -33.00 1.02
C PRO A 368 -1.13 -32.61 -0.14
N LEU A 369 -1.23 -31.38 -0.65
CA LEU A 369 -0.39 -30.93 -1.77
C LEU A 369 1.04 -30.69 -1.32
N ARG A 370 1.25 -30.03 -0.18
CA ARG A 370 2.60 -29.83 0.39
C ARG A 370 3.28 -31.16 0.68
N LYS A 371 2.58 -32.09 1.33
CA LYS A 371 3.08 -33.43 1.64
C LYS A 371 3.49 -34.16 0.37
N ALA A 372 2.63 -34.18 -0.66
CA ALA A 372 2.94 -34.84 -1.94
C ALA A 372 4.18 -34.24 -2.62
N LEU A 373 4.34 -32.91 -2.61
CA LEU A 373 5.50 -32.24 -3.20
C LEU A 373 6.79 -32.54 -2.44
N ILE A 374 6.79 -32.44 -1.11
CA ILE A 374 7.98 -32.68 -0.29
C ILE A 374 8.37 -34.16 -0.29
N ASP A 375 7.42 -35.07 -0.13
CA ASP A 375 7.69 -36.51 -0.09
C ASP A 375 8.12 -37.08 -1.46
N SER A 376 7.85 -36.37 -2.56
CA SER A 376 8.29 -36.77 -3.90
C SER A 376 9.82 -36.77 -4.05
N GLY A 377 10.54 -36.00 -3.21
CA GLY A 377 11.99 -35.82 -3.32
C GLY A 377 12.45 -35.03 -4.55
N LEU A 378 11.52 -34.43 -5.32
CA LEU A 378 11.84 -33.64 -6.52
C LEU A 378 12.53 -32.31 -6.21
N GLY A 379 12.31 -31.75 -5.01
CA GLY A 379 12.88 -30.49 -4.56
C GLY A 379 13.10 -30.49 -3.05
N SER A 380 13.76 -29.45 -2.54
CA SER A 380 14.07 -29.28 -1.12
C SER A 380 13.03 -28.45 -0.35
N ALA A 381 12.21 -27.67 -1.06
CA ALA A 381 11.19 -26.80 -0.50
C ALA A 381 10.07 -26.55 -1.53
N LEU A 382 9.00 -25.89 -1.10
CA LEU A 382 8.02 -25.32 -2.03
C LEU A 382 8.66 -24.14 -2.79
N ALA A 383 8.22 -23.92 -4.03
CA ALA A 383 8.68 -22.78 -4.83
C ALA A 383 8.21 -21.45 -4.22
N ASP A 384 9.00 -20.40 -4.41
CA ASP A 384 8.61 -19.03 -4.12
C ASP A 384 7.33 -18.70 -4.92
N GLY A 385 6.36 -18.07 -4.29
CA GLY A 385 5.03 -17.84 -4.88
C GLY A 385 4.00 -18.97 -4.68
N SER A 386 4.35 -20.07 -4.01
CA SER A 386 3.38 -21.13 -3.65
C SER A 386 2.33 -20.61 -2.67
N GLY A 387 1.05 -20.76 -3.00
CA GLY A 387 -0.06 -20.32 -2.16
C GLY A 387 -1.15 -19.64 -2.98
N LEU A 388 -2.07 -18.97 -2.30
CA LEU A 388 -2.96 -18.01 -2.93
C LEU A 388 -2.29 -16.64 -2.91
N GLN A 389 -2.13 -16.03 -4.08
CA GLN A 389 -1.79 -14.61 -4.24
C GLN A 389 -3.13 -13.86 -4.40
N ASP A 390 -3.41 -12.93 -3.50
CA ASP A 390 -4.68 -12.18 -3.43
C ASP A 390 -4.50 -10.66 -3.57
N ASP A 391 -3.27 -10.23 -3.85
CA ASP A 391 -2.82 -8.85 -3.99
C ASP A 391 -2.82 -8.31 -5.43
#